data_AF-A0A941CNB2-F1
#
_entry.id   AF-A0A941CNB2-F1
#
_cell.length_a   1.000
_cell.length_b   1.000
_cell.length_c   1.000
_cell.angle_alpha   90.00
_cell.angle_beta   90.00
_cell.angle_gamma   90.00
#
_symmetry.space_group_name_H-M   'P 1'
#
loop_
_entity.id
_entity.type
_entity.pdbx_description
1 polymer ?
#
loop_
_entity_poly.entity_id
_entity_poly.type
_entity_poly.pdbx_seq_one_letter_code
_entity_poly.pdbx_strand_id
1 'polypeptide(L)'
;MKYVWKAIWFIQALIARLIPMILFFAAHAVGEVYSYNWNPLQFLDLKNLPGMYGSYLFLYGALGLIILILFFMKLPIIARVMTVGILFSQLQFFLARYDAYIYGNTDSNPYYRFYMSILFSVILGFVLQVMWRLILQGLRQGRYKLTMSAARRRQGKPARKSTKKQSA
;
A
#
# COMPACT_ATOMS: atom_id res chain seq x y z
N MET A 1 12.76 -16.86 23.31
CA MET A 1 12.83 -16.82 21.82
C MET A 1 11.63 -16.17 21.11
N LYS A 2 10.49 -15.86 21.76
CA LYS A 2 9.34 -15.17 21.11
C LYS A 2 9.67 -13.77 20.54
N TYR A 3 10.60 -13.03 21.16
CA TYR A 3 10.94 -11.66 20.76
C TYR A 3 11.87 -11.60 19.54
N VAL A 4 12.83 -12.54 19.44
CA VAL A 4 13.75 -12.64 18.29
C VAL A 4 12.99 -12.96 17.01
N TRP A 5 12.05 -13.91 17.07
CA TRP A 5 11.20 -14.23 15.92
C TRP A 5 10.34 -13.03 15.49
N LYS A 6 9.76 -12.27 16.43
CA LYS A 6 9.02 -11.04 16.10
C LYS A 6 9.89 -9.99 15.40
N ALA A 7 11.16 -9.87 15.80
CA ALA A 7 12.11 -8.97 15.14
C ALA A 7 12.43 -9.43 13.72
N ILE A 8 12.63 -10.73 13.48
CA ILE A 8 12.86 -11.30 12.15
C ILE A 8 11.64 -11.06 11.24
N TRP A 9 10.43 -11.33 11.73
CA TRP A 9 9.20 -11.04 10.99
C TRP A 9 9.04 -9.54 10.70
N PHE A 10 9.45 -8.68 11.63
CA PHE A 10 9.44 -7.23 11.41
C PHE A 10 10.44 -6.81 10.33
N ILE A 11 11.69 -7.27 10.39
CA ILE A 11 12.75 -6.97 9.42
C ILE A 11 12.36 -7.49 8.04
N GLN A 12 11.90 -8.74 7.94
CA GLN A 12 11.46 -9.32 6.67
C GLN A 12 10.29 -8.54 6.08
N ALA A 13 9.35 -8.13 6.91
CA ALA A 13 8.20 -7.35 6.48
C ALA A 13 8.57 -5.90 6.14
N LEU A 14 9.64 -5.35 6.74
CA LEU A 14 10.21 -4.05 6.39
C LEU A 14 10.92 -4.14 5.01
N ILE A 15 11.80 -5.13 4.83
CA ILE A 15 12.52 -5.37 3.57
C ILE A 15 11.55 -5.62 2.42
N ALA A 16 10.57 -6.50 2.60
CA ALA A 16 9.56 -6.79 1.58
C ALA A 16 8.75 -5.54 1.16
N ARG A 17 8.66 -4.54 2.04
CA ARG A 17 7.97 -3.26 1.78
C ARG A 17 8.91 -2.16 1.27
N LEU A 18 10.21 -2.34 1.43
CA LEU A 18 11.26 -1.53 0.79
C LEU A 18 11.56 -2.01 -0.63
N ILE A 19 11.23 -3.26 -1.00
CA ILE A 19 11.38 -3.79 -2.38
C ILE A 19 10.77 -2.84 -3.43
N PRO A 20 9.52 -2.33 -3.27
CA PRO A 20 8.99 -1.32 -4.17
C PRO A 20 9.88 -0.09 -4.29
N MET A 21 10.46 0.39 -3.17
CA MET A 21 11.39 1.52 -3.13
C MET A 21 12.68 1.26 -3.90
N ILE A 22 13.23 0.06 -3.77
CA ILE A 22 14.43 -0.37 -4.50
C ILE A 22 14.12 -0.51 -6.00
N LEU A 23 12.97 -1.10 -6.34
CA LEU A 23 12.48 -1.19 -7.72
C LEU A 23 12.22 0.19 -8.32
N PHE A 24 11.70 1.14 -7.53
CA PHE A 24 11.55 2.53 -7.93
C PHE A 24 12.89 3.19 -8.25
N PHE A 25 13.87 2.99 -7.38
CA PHE A 25 15.20 3.53 -7.55
C PHE A 25 15.86 2.97 -8.82
N ALA A 26 15.73 1.67 -9.06
CA ALA A 26 16.25 0.99 -10.24
C ALA A 26 15.53 1.39 -11.53
N ALA A 27 14.19 1.49 -11.53
CA ALA A 27 13.44 1.90 -12.71
C ALA A 27 13.75 3.35 -13.12
N HIS A 28 13.90 4.25 -12.15
CA HIS A 28 14.33 5.63 -12.40
C HIS A 28 15.78 5.70 -12.87
N ALA A 29 16.69 4.90 -12.29
CA ALA A 29 18.08 4.78 -12.73
C ALA A 29 18.17 4.40 -14.20
N VAL A 30 17.43 3.36 -14.60
CA VAL A 30 17.38 2.88 -15.98
C VAL A 30 16.82 3.99 -16.89
N GLY A 31 15.71 4.63 -16.51
CA GLY A 31 15.13 5.73 -17.30
C GLY A 31 16.07 6.92 -17.52
N GLU A 32 16.83 7.32 -16.50
CA GLU A 32 17.83 8.40 -16.57
C GLU A 32 19.05 7.98 -17.41
N VAL A 33 19.56 6.75 -17.25
CA VAL A 33 20.70 6.23 -18.06
C VAL A 33 20.37 6.24 -19.56
N TYR A 34 19.17 5.83 -19.94
CA TYR A 34 18.74 5.82 -21.34
C TYR A 34 18.36 7.22 -21.88
N SER A 35 17.82 8.11 -21.05
CA SER A 35 17.42 9.46 -21.52
C SER A 35 18.57 10.47 -21.55
N TYR A 36 19.56 10.35 -20.66
CA TYR A 36 20.63 11.34 -20.46
C TYR A 36 22.04 10.81 -20.75
N ASN A 37 22.17 9.62 -21.34
CA ASN A 37 23.47 8.97 -21.63
C ASN A 37 24.40 8.95 -20.40
N TRP A 38 23.85 8.67 -19.22
CA TRP A 38 24.68 8.60 -18.02
C TRP A 38 25.64 7.42 -18.07
N ASN A 39 26.83 7.63 -17.51
CA ASN A 39 27.80 6.56 -17.34
C ASN A 39 27.34 5.63 -16.19
N PRO A 40 26.97 4.37 -16.46
CA PRO A 40 26.42 3.45 -15.46
C PRO A 40 27.42 3.11 -14.34
N LEU A 41 28.72 3.35 -14.53
CA LEU A 41 29.73 3.19 -13.49
C LEU A 41 29.61 4.24 -12.37
N GLN A 42 29.01 5.40 -12.64
CA GLN A 42 28.82 6.45 -11.64
C GLN A 42 27.74 6.10 -10.60
N PHE A 43 26.88 5.11 -10.88
CA PHE A 43 25.91 4.56 -9.91
C PHE A 43 26.58 3.83 -8.73
N LEU A 44 27.81 3.35 -8.93
CA LEU A 44 28.58 2.68 -7.89
C LEU A 44 29.16 3.67 -6.88
N ASP A 45 29.19 4.97 -7.23
CA ASP A 45 29.73 6.02 -6.37
C ASP A 45 28.60 6.74 -5.63
N LEU A 46 28.41 6.39 -4.36
CA LEU A 46 27.36 6.94 -3.48
C LEU A 46 27.36 8.47 -3.40
N LYS A 47 28.50 9.13 -3.67
CA LYS A 47 28.60 10.59 -3.69
C LYS A 47 27.85 11.25 -4.85
N ASN A 48 27.64 10.55 -5.97
CA ASN A 48 27.00 11.11 -7.16
C ASN A 48 25.47 10.94 -7.15
N LEU A 49 24.95 10.04 -6.32
CA LEU A 49 23.51 9.76 -6.20
C LEU A 49 22.64 11.02 -5.93
N PRO A 50 23.02 11.96 -5.05
CA PRO A 50 22.20 13.16 -4.82
C PRO A 50 22.19 14.10 -6.03
N GLY A 51 23.30 14.21 -6.76
CA GLY A 51 23.40 15.02 -7.98
C GLY A 51 22.64 14.42 -9.15
N MET A 52 22.61 13.07 -9.20
CA MET A 52 21.87 12.30 -10.19
C MET A 52 20.35 12.37 -9.97
N TYR A 53 19.88 12.02 -8.78
CA TYR A 53 18.45 11.96 -8.49
C TYR A 53 17.86 13.31 -8.09
N GLY A 54 18.68 14.31 -7.76
CA GLY A 54 18.23 15.67 -7.40
C GLY A 54 17.07 15.69 -6.41
N SER A 55 16.02 16.45 -6.75
CA SER A 55 14.78 16.54 -5.96
C SER A 55 13.96 15.24 -5.90
N TYR A 56 14.20 14.27 -6.80
CA TYR A 56 13.49 12.99 -6.81
C TYR A 56 13.93 12.08 -5.67
N LEU A 57 15.19 12.16 -5.24
CA LEU A 57 15.68 11.39 -4.09
C LEU A 57 14.86 11.72 -2.83
N PHE A 58 14.56 13.01 -2.65
CA PHE A 58 13.72 13.51 -1.55
C PHE A 58 12.26 13.09 -1.71
N LEU A 59 11.70 13.14 -2.92
CA LEU A 59 10.33 12.69 -3.18
C LEU A 59 10.15 11.20 -2.88
N TYR A 60 11.06 10.35 -3.40
CA TYR A 60 11.01 8.91 -3.15
C TYR A 60 11.22 8.61 -1.67
N GLY A 61 12.20 9.27 -1.03
CA GLY A 61 12.42 9.19 0.41
C GLY A 61 11.18 9.53 1.22
N ALA A 62 10.52 10.65 0.90
CA ALA A 62 9.29 11.10 1.54
C ALA A 62 8.13 10.11 1.31
N LEU A 63 7.94 9.61 0.09
CA LEU A 63 6.89 8.62 -0.21
C LEU A 63 7.11 7.31 0.55
N GLY A 64 8.34 6.80 0.60
CA GLY A 64 8.66 5.60 1.39
C GLY A 64 8.47 5.81 2.89
N LEU A 65 8.84 6.98 3.40
CA LEU A 65 8.60 7.34 4.79
C LEU A 65 7.09 7.37 5.10
N ILE A 66 6.28 7.97 4.22
CA ILE A 66 4.82 8.02 4.37
C ILE A 66 4.23 6.60 4.35
N ILE A 67 4.66 5.73 3.43
CA ILE A 67 4.20 4.33 3.36
C ILE A 67 4.57 3.59 4.65
N LEU A 68 5.79 3.80 5.18
CA LEU A 68 6.23 3.25 6.47
C LEU A 68 5.34 3.74 7.62
N ILE A 69 5.10 5.05 7.73
CA ILE A 69 4.25 5.65 8.76
C ILE A 69 2.83 5.08 8.71
N LEU A 70 2.21 5.04 7.53
CA LEU A 70 0.87 4.48 7.32
C LEU A 70 0.80 3.01 7.74
N PHE A 71 1.89 2.27 7.54
CA PHE A 71 1.99 0.89 8.01
C PHE A 71 1.98 0.80 9.54
N PHE A 72 2.78 1.63 10.24
CA PHE A 72 2.78 1.70 11.70
C PHE A 72 1.44 2.15 12.28
N MET A 73 0.73 3.04 11.58
CA MET A 73 -0.62 3.49 11.96
C MET A 73 -1.71 2.43 11.73
N LYS A 74 -1.35 1.21 11.31
CA LYS A 74 -2.30 0.12 10.98
C LYS A 74 -3.29 0.55 9.89
N LEU A 75 -2.82 1.28 8.88
CA LEU A 75 -3.56 1.65 7.67
C LEU A 75 -3.01 0.89 6.44
N PRO A 76 -3.10 -0.46 6.44
CA PRO A 76 -2.45 -1.28 5.42
C PRO A 76 -3.06 -1.12 4.03
N ILE A 77 -4.32 -0.68 3.91
CA ILE A 77 -5.00 -0.53 2.61
C ILE A 77 -4.46 0.71 1.90
N ILE A 78 -4.40 1.85 2.60
CA ILE A 78 -3.81 3.08 2.05
C ILE A 78 -2.37 2.80 1.61
N ALA A 79 -1.56 2.20 2.48
CA ALA A 79 -0.17 1.90 2.18
C ALA A 79 -0.04 1.04 0.91
N ARG A 80 -0.84 -0.02 0.76
CA ARG A 80 -0.80 -0.89 -0.43
C ARG A 80 -1.25 -0.19 -1.70
N VAL A 81 -2.34 0.57 -1.64
CA VAL A 81 -2.88 1.29 -2.80
C VAL A 81 -1.91 2.38 -3.25
N MET A 82 -1.30 3.09 -2.31
CA MET A 82 -0.22 4.04 -2.60
C MET A 82 0.96 3.34 -3.27
N THR A 83 1.44 2.22 -2.73
CA THR A 83 2.57 1.49 -3.33
C THR A 83 2.28 1.04 -4.77
N VAL A 84 1.12 0.42 -5.01
CA VAL A 84 0.74 -0.03 -6.36
C VAL A 84 0.55 1.15 -7.31
N GLY A 85 -0.11 2.21 -6.84
CA GLY A 85 -0.36 3.41 -7.63
C GLY A 85 0.91 4.15 -8.02
N ILE A 86 1.88 4.29 -7.10
CA ILE A 86 3.19 4.87 -7.41
C ILE A 86 3.93 3.99 -8.42
N LEU A 87 3.87 2.64 -8.31
CA LEU A 87 4.53 1.69 -9.22
C LEU A 87 3.99 1.85 -10.64
N PHE A 88 2.66 1.89 -10.75
CA PHE A 88 1.99 2.11 -12.02
C PHE A 88 2.32 3.49 -12.62
N SER A 89 2.33 4.53 -11.79
CA SER A 89 2.68 5.90 -12.20
C SER A 89 4.10 6.00 -12.74
N GLN A 90 5.03 5.24 -12.16
CA GLN A 90 6.43 5.17 -12.61
C GLN A 90 6.58 4.42 -13.93
N LEU A 91 5.88 3.29 -14.09
CA LEU A 91 5.85 2.58 -15.38
C LEU A 91 5.32 3.50 -16.49
N GLN A 92 4.23 4.21 -16.23
CA GLN A 92 3.65 5.20 -17.15
C GLN A 92 4.64 6.33 -17.46
N PHE A 93 5.32 6.86 -16.43
CA PHE A 93 6.33 7.90 -16.60
C PHE A 93 7.51 7.42 -17.47
N PHE A 94 8.02 6.21 -17.23
CA PHE A 94 9.08 5.61 -18.03
C PHE A 94 8.65 5.41 -19.48
N LEU A 95 7.46 4.83 -19.70
CA LEU A 95 6.91 4.63 -21.05
C LEU A 95 6.75 5.97 -21.79
N ALA A 96 6.22 7.01 -21.12
CA ALA A 96 6.06 8.33 -21.73
C ALA A 96 7.40 8.99 -22.06
N ARG A 97 8.41 8.86 -21.20
CA ARG A 97 9.77 9.34 -21.45
C ARG A 97 10.44 8.60 -22.61
N TYR A 98 10.28 7.27 -22.65
CA TYR A 98 10.79 6.43 -23.73
C TYR A 98 10.15 6.78 -25.07
N ASP A 99 8.83 6.99 -25.07
CA ASP A 99 8.07 7.40 -26.25
C ASP A 99 8.52 8.78 -26.76
N ALA A 100 8.69 9.75 -25.85
CA ALA A 100 9.23 11.07 -26.17
C ALA A 100 10.66 11.00 -26.75
N TYR A 101 11.50 10.08 -26.26
CA TYR A 101 12.86 9.87 -26.75
C TYR A 101 12.88 9.26 -28.17
N ILE A 102 12.08 8.21 -28.42
CA ILE A 102 12.04 7.52 -29.71
C ILE A 102 11.40 8.40 -30.80
N TYR A 103 10.33 9.10 -30.47
CA TYR A 103 9.54 9.86 -31.45
C TYR A 103 9.84 11.36 -31.47
N GLY A 104 10.78 11.84 -30.64
CA GLY A 104 11.20 13.24 -30.60
C GLY A 104 10.12 14.22 -30.09
N ASN A 105 9.03 13.72 -29.53
CA ASN A 105 7.92 14.53 -29.03
C ASN A 105 8.30 15.18 -27.69
N THR A 106 8.63 16.47 -27.73
CA THR A 106 9.05 17.26 -26.54
C THR A 106 7.89 17.96 -25.83
N ASP A 107 6.68 17.96 -26.39
CA ASP A 107 5.58 18.82 -25.92
C ASP A 107 4.79 18.29 -24.72
N SER A 108 4.93 17.01 -24.35
CA SER A 108 4.23 16.49 -23.18
C SER A 108 5.15 16.55 -21.96
N ASN A 109 4.78 17.34 -20.95
CA ASN A 109 5.47 17.33 -19.66
C ASN A 109 5.03 16.08 -18.86
N PRO A 110 5.83 15.00 -18.80
CA PRO A 110 5.41 13.74 -18.17
C PRO A 110 5.31 13.87 -16.64
N TYR A 111 5.89 14.93 -16.07
CA TYR A 111 5.97 15.14 -14.62
C TYR A 111 4.63 15.50 -14.01
N TYR A 112 3.83 16.35 -14.67
CA TYR A 112 2.51 16.73 -14.18
C TYR A 112 1.61 15.48 -14.00
N ARG A 113 1.61 14.61 -15.01
CA ARG A 113 0.84 13.35 -14.97
C ARG A 113 1.35 12.40 -13.89
N PHE A 114 2.66 12.32 -13.70
CA PHE A 114 3.27 11.51 -12.66
C PHE A 114 2.83 11.95 -11.25
N TYR A 115 2.92 13.25 -10.92
CA TYR A 115 2.48 13.76 -9.62
C TYR A 115 0.98 13.62 -9.39
N MET A 116 0.16 13.90 -10.42
CA MET A 116 -1.29 13.71 -10.35
C MET A 116 -1.67 12.26 -10.10
N SER A 117 -0.98 11.31 -10.73
CA SER A 117 -1.24 9.89 -10.54
C SER A 117 -0.86 9.41 -9.14
N ILE A 118 0.23 9.93 -8.56
CA ILE A 118 0.57 9.71 -7.14
C ILE A 118 -0.55 10.25 -6.25
N LEU A 119 -0.97 11.50 -6.45
CA LEU A 119 -2.01 12.13 -5.65
C LEU A 119 -3.33 11.35 -5.70
N PHE A 120 -3.73 10.91 -6.91
CA PHE A 120 -4.91 10.09 -7.10
C PHE A 120 -4.81 8.75 -6.36
N SER A 121 -3.61 8.15 -6.34
CA SER A 121 -3.34 6.92 -5.60
C SER A 121 -3.48 7.09 -4.09
N VAL A 122 -3.07 8.24 -3.55
CA VAL A 122 -3.28 8.58 -2.12
C VAL A 122 -4.77 8.72 -1.81
N ILE A 123 -5.51 9.49 -2.63
CA ILE A 123 -6.95 9.70 -2.46
C ILE A 123 -7.71 8.38 -2.54
N LEU A 124 -7.43 7.58 -3.58
CA LEU A 124 -8.05 6.28 -3.78
C LEU A 124 -7.77 5.33 -2.60
N GLY A 125 -6.52 5.33 -2.12
CA GLY A 125 -6.14 4.55 -0.94
C GLY A 125 -6.96 4.95 0.29
N PHE A 126 -7.12 6.26 0.52
CA PHE A 126 -7.92 6.77 1.63
C PHE A 126 -9.39 6.36 1.52
N VAL A 127 -10.01 6.53 0.35
CA VAL A 127 -11.41 6.14 0.11
C VAL A 127 -11.61 4.64 0.40
N LEU A 128 -10.75 3.78 -0.17
CA LEU A 128 -10.81 2.33 0.05
C LEU A 128 -10.64 1.96 1.53
N GLN A 129 -9.75 2.65 2.24
CA GLN A 129 -9.52 2.44 3.66
C GLN A 129 -10.72 2.82 4.52
N VAL A 130 -11.42 3.90 4.18
CA VAL A 130 -12.65 4.34 4.85
C VAL A 130 -13.77 3.34 4.56
N MET A 131 -14.01 3.00 3.29
CA MET A 131 -15.03 2.03 2.88
C MET A 131 -14.84 0.67 3.59
N TRP A 132 -13.60 0.18 3.66
CA TRP A 132 -13.29 -1.05 4.38
C TRP A 132 -13.68 -1.01 5.86
N ARG A 133 -13.39 0.11 6.55
CA ARG A 133 -13.75 0.28 7.96
C ARG A 133 -15.26 0.31 8.15
N LEU A 134 -15.99 0.99 7.26
CA LEU A 134 -17.45 1.03 7.28
C LEU A 134 -18.06 -0.36 7.08
N ILE A 135 -17.57 -1.14 6.10
CA ILE A 135 -18.02 -2.50 5.85
C ILE A 135 -17.79 -3.40 7.08
N LEU A 136 -16.61 -3.33 7.69
CA LEU A 136 -16.31 -4.10 8.91
C LEU A 136 -17.20 -3.72 10.08
N GLN A 137 -17.49 -2.44 10.28
CA GLN A 137 -18.40 -1.97 11.32
C GLN A 137 -19.83 -2.46 11.06
N GLY A 138 -20.32 -2.32 9.83
CA GLY A 138 -21.64 -2.81 9.42
C GLY A 138 -21.79 -4.32 9.60
N LEU A 139 -20.78 -5.10 9.21
CA LEU A 139 -20.76 -6.56 9.41
C LEU A 139 -20.79 -6.94 10.90
N ARG A 140 -20.05 -6.22 11.76
CA ARG A 140 -20.07 -6.46 13.21
C ARG A 140 -21.43 -6.15 13.82
N GLN A 141 -22.05 -5.03 13.45
CA GLN A 141 -23.38 -4.65 13.92
C GLN A 141 -24.45 -5.64 13.43
N GLY A 142 -24.38 -6.06 12.16
CA GLY A 142 -25.28 -7.06 11.57
C GLY A 142 -25.16 -8.41 12.26
N ARG A 143 -23.92 -8.90 12.46
CA ARG A 143 -23.67 -10.11 13.24
C ARG A 143 -24.25 -9.99 14.64
N TYR A 144 -23.97 -8.91 15.36
CA TYR A 144 -24.48 -8.70 16.71
C TYR A 144 -26.02 -8.73 16.79
N LYS A 145 -26.71 -8.06 15.85
CA LYS A 145 -28.18 -8.10 15.78
C LYS A 145 -28.72 -9.50 15.49
N LEU A 146 -28.06 -10.26 14.62
CA LEU A 146 -28.42 -11.66 14.34
C LEU A 146 -28.22 -12.56 15.57
N THR A 147 -27.10 -12.46 16.27
CA THR A 147 -26.84 -13.27 17.47
C THR A 147 -27.79 -12.91 18.61
N MET A 148 -28.07 -11.62 18.84
CA MET A 148 -29.04 -11.19 19.86
C MET A 148 -30.46 -11.67 19.54
N SER A 149 -30.87 -11.62 18.27
CA SER A 149 -32.18 -12.11 17.84
C SER A 149 -32.31 -13.63 18.00
N ALA A 150 -31.24 -14.38 17.70
CA ALA A 150 -31.18 -15.82 17.94
C ALA A 150 -31.20 -16.17 19.44
N ALA A 151 -30.51 -15.39 20.28
CA ALA A 151 -30.49 -15.56 21.73
C ALA A 151 -31.87 -15.28 22.36
N ARG A 152 -32.56 -14.20 21.95
CA ARG A 152 -33.93 -13.90 22.39
C ARG A 152 -34.93 -14.99 22.00
N ARG A 153 -34.81 -15.57 20.80
CA ARG A 153 -35.64 -16.71 20.36
C ARG A 153 -35.43 -17.98 21.20
N ARG A 154 -34.25 -18.17 21.79
CA ARG A 154 -33.95 -19.31 22.68
C ARG A 154 -34.44 -19.09 24.11
N GLN A 155 -34.42 -17.86 24.62
CA GLN A 155 -34.95 -17.52 25.95
C GLN A 155 -36.49 -17.46 26.02
N GLY A 156 -37.18 -17.29 24.90
CA GLY A 156 -38.65 -17.27 24.84
C GLY A 156 -39.35 -18.64 24.83
N LYS A 157 -38.61 -19.76 24.84
CA LYS A 157 -39.21 -21.11 24.96
C LYS A 157 -39.23 -21.51 26.44
N PRO A 158 -40.40 -21.56 27.11
CA PRO A 158 -40.46 -22.10 28.46
C PRO A 158 -39.96 -23.55 28.43
N ALA A 159 -39.07 -23.88 29.36
CA ALA A 159 -38.60 -25.25 29.55
C ALA A 159 -39.82 -26.16 29.73
N ARG A 160 -40.06 -27.03 28.75
CA ARG A 160 -41.14 -28.04 28.80
C ARG A 160 -40.87 -28.89 30.04
N LYS A 161 -41.69 -28.72 31.09
CA LYS A 161 -41.60 -29.53 32.31
C LYS A 161 -41.68 -31.00 31.89
N SER A 162 -40.58 -31.71 32.08
CA SER A 162 -40.52 -33.15 31.97
C SER A 162 -41.35 -33.71 33.12
N THR A 163 -42.56 -34.18 32.80
CA THR A 163 -43.41 -34.89 33.75
C THR A 163 -42.75 -36.23 34.05
N LYS A 164 -42.01 -36.33 35.16
CA LYS A 164 -41.61 -37.62 35.73
C LYS A 164 -42.88 -38.34 36.16
N LYS A 165 -43.31 -39.33 35.37
CA LYS A 165 -44.29 -40.33 35.77
C LYS A 165 -43.61 -41.19 36.85
N GLN A 166 -43.92 -40.94 38.12
CA GLN A 166 -43.70 -41.90 39.18
C GLN A 166 -44.73 -43.02 38.96
N SER A 167 -44.25 -44.17 38.50
CA SER A 167 -45.00 -45.42 38.55
C SER A 167 -44.94 -45.96 39.98
N ALA A 168 -46.14 -46.13 40.55
CA ALA A 168 -46.40 -46.87 41.79
C ALA A 168 -46.12 -48.37 41.63
#